data_AF-A0A954VA41-F1
#
_entry.id   AF-A0A954VA41-F1
#
_cell.length_a   1.000
_cell.length_b   1.000
_cell.length_c   1.000
_cell.angle_alpha   90.00
_cell.angle_beta   90.00
_cell.angle_gamma   90.00
#
_symmetry.space_group_name_H-M   'P 1'
#
loop_
_entity.id
_entity.type
_entity.pdbx_description
1 polymer ?
#
loop_
_entity_poly.entity_id
_entity_poly.type
_entity_poly.pdbx_seq_one_letter_code
_entity_poly.pdbx_strand_id
1 'polypeptide(L)'
;MSQTEVVNHDEATSGALRNTKSYDDMTAQTMYEKCLAMAGNLWWAWHPEVVNLFRDLDPIRWRQLDHNPIALLREFTPQRLEMRATEMVLFSRINHAYRQLKEYMSQKNVWAATAAGVLGAKPVAYFSAEFGIHESVPIYSGGLGVLSGDHIKSASGLGVPLVAMGLYYTQGYFKQRLDEHGYQVEEYIDTQVENLPVQSATGKDGKPITVTIETRNGPLHARVWLMNVGRVKLYLLD
;
A
#
# COMPACT_ATOMS: atom_id res chain seq x y z
N MET A 1 8.39 -7.91 78.33
CA MET A 1 9.44 -8.97 78.36
C MET A 1 8.96 -10.13 77.50
N SER A 2 9.90 -10.81 76.83
CA SER A 2 9.76 -11.93 75.87
C SER A 2 9.45 -11.49 74.43
N GLN A 3 10.45 -11.20 73.60
CA GLN A 3 11.39 -12.07 72.84
C GLN A 3 10.83 -12.57 71.49
N THR A 4 11.46 -12.00 70.46
CA THR A 4 11.82 -12.44 69.10
C THR A 4 11.56 -13.89 68.68
N GLU A 5 11.05 -14.07 67.46
CA GLU A 5 11.57 -15.09 66.55
C GLU A 5 11.53 -14.59 65.09
N VAL A 6 12.67 -14.75 64.41
CA VAL A 6 12.93 -14.40 63.01
C VAL A 6 12.82 -15.69 62.21
N VAL A 7 12.05 -15.69 61.12
CA VAL A 7 12.28 -16.64 60.01
C VAL A 7 12.08 -15.89 58.69
N ASN A 8 13.19 -15.71 57.97
CA ASN A 8 13.22 -15.45 56.54
C ASN A 8 13.06 -16.79 55.81
N HIS A 9 12.26 -16.83 54.74
CA HIS A 9 12.59 -17.61 53.57
C HIS A 9 12.03 -16.97 52.30
N ASP A 10 12.95 -16.78 51.35
CA ASP A 10 12.75 -16.42 49.95
C ASP A 10 11.79 -17.34 49.19
N GLU A 11 11.21 -16.77 48.12
CA GLU A 11 10.77 -17.33 46.82
C GLU A 11 9.36 -16.83 46.47
N ALA A 12 8.99 -16.45 45.27
CA ALA A 12 9.70 -16.15 44.04
C ALA A 12 8.65 -15.48 43.12
N THR A 13 9.05 -14.40 42.45
CA THR A 13 8.66 -14.01 41.09
C THR A 13 7.31 -14.45 40.51
N SER A 14 6.47 -13.47 40.17
CA SER A 14 5.87 -13.44 38.84
C SER A 14 5.81 -12.00 38.35
N GLY A 15 6.80 -11.66 37.51
CA GLY A 15 6.91 -10.37 36.86
C GLY A 15 5.76 -10.20 35.87
N ALA A 16 4.82 -9.32 36.21
CA ALA A 16 3.99 -8.69 35.21
C ALA A 16 4.88 -7.73 34.41
N LEU A 17 5.41 -8.21 33.29
CA LEU A 17 6.06 -7.42 32.24
C LEU A 17 5.06 -6.35 31.78
N ARG A 18 5.10 -5.18 32.43
CA ARG A 18 4.47 -3.96 31.92
C ARG A 18 5.29 -3.52 30.71
N ASN A 19 4.73 -3.77 29.54
CA ASN A 19 5.24 -3.32 28.25
C ASN A 19 5.09 -1.80 28.15
N THR A 20 5.97 -1.06 28.80
CA THR A 20 6.14 0.39 28.61
C THR A 20 7.06 0.58 27.41
N LYS A 21 6.48 0.71 26.21
CA LYS A 21 7.24 1.18 25.04
C LYS A 21 7.90 2.51 25.38
N SER A 22 9.20 2.63 25.14
CA SER A 22 9.96 3.86 25.33
C SER A 22 9.42 4.98 24.42
N TYR A 23 9.61 6.25 24.80
CA TYR A 23 9.22 7.40 23.96
C TYR A 23 9.89 7.34 22.57
N ASP A 24 11.14 6.88 22.50
CA ASP A 24 11.87 6.67 21.24
C ASP A 24 11.26 5.52 20.40
N ASP A 25 10.78 4.46 21.05
CA ASP A 25 10.05 3.39 20.33
C ASP A 25 8.73 3.91 19.75
N MET A 26 8.09 4.87 20.43
CA MET A 26 6.88 5.52 19.94
C MET A 26 7.18 6.43 18.74
N THR A 27 8.32 7.12 18.69
CA THR A 27 8.71 7.95 17.52
C THR A 27 9.07 7.10 16.32
N ALA A 28 9.86 6.03 16.51
CA ALA A 28 10.24 5.09 15.47
C ALA A 28 9.01 4.41 14.84
N GLN A 29 8.12 3.89 15.69
CA GLN A 29 6.88 3.24 15.27
C GLN A 29 5.98 4.22 14.50
N THR A 30 5.81 5.44 15.01
CA THR A 30 4.98 6.46 14.34
C THR A 30 5.54 6.82 12.95
N MET A 31 6.86 6.88 12.81
CA MET A 31 7.50 7.17 11.51
C MET A 31 7.27 6.03 10.53
N TYR A 32 7.48 4.79 10.98
CA TYR A 32 7.25 3.59 10.18
C TYR A 32 5.79 3.52 9.69
N GLU A 33 4.82 3.79 10.57
CA GLU A 33 3.40 3.83 10.22
C GLU A 33 3.06 4.92 9.20
N LYS A 34 3.69 6.09 9.26
CA LYS A 34 3.52 7.13 8.23
C LYS A 34 4.04 6.67 6.87
N CYS A 35 5.20 6.02 6.84
CA CYS A 35 5.76 5.44 5.62
C CYS A 35 4.84 4.34 5.05
N LEU A 36 4.34 3.43 5.90
CA LEU A 36 3.38 2.41 5.48
C LEU A 36 2.08 3.02 4.93
N ALA A 37 1.54 4.04 5.57
CA ALA A 37 0.33 4.72 5.11
C ALA A 37 0.53 5.38 3.75
N MET A 38 1.72 5.96 3.50
CA MET A 38 2.06 6.48 2.17
C MET A 38 2.21 5.35 1.15
N ALA A 39 2.98 4.30 1.45
CA ALA A 39 3.20 3.17 0.55
C ALA A 39 1.90 2.43 0.19
N GLY A 40 0.96 2.32 1.13
CA GLY A 40 -0.34 1.66 0.97
C GLY A 40 -1.39 2.43 0.16
N ASN A 41 -1.05 3.62 -0.33
CA ASN A 41 -1.88 4.37 -1.27
C ASN A 41 -1.04 4.77 -2.48
N LEU A 42 -1.38 4.26 -3.67
CA LEU A 42 -0.64 4.46 -4.90
C LEU A 42 -0.53 5.93 -5.35
N TRP A 43 -1.16 6.88 -4.63
CA TRP A 43 -0.89 8.31 -4.71
C TRP A 43 0.58 8.67 -4.83
N TRP A 44 1.46 8.01 -4.08
CA TRP A 44 2.90 8.27 -4.15
C TRP A 44 3.49 8.09 -5.56
N ALA A 45 2.89 7.26 -6.41
CA ALA A 45 3.44 6.87 -7.71
C ALA A 45 3.50 8.02 -8.73
N TRP A 46 2.76 9.12 -8.51
CA TRP A 46 2.83 10.33 -9.32
C TRP A 46 3.27 11.57 -8.53
N HIS A 47 3.89 11.36 -7.37
CA HIS A 47 4.48 12.41 -6.52
C HIS A 47 5.99 12.17 -6.37
N PRO A 48 6.81 12.77 -7.25
CA PRO A 48 8.25 12.49 -7.30
C PRO A 48 8.98 12.68 -5.98
N GLU A 49 8.54 13.62 -5.13
CA GLU A 49 9.11 13.86 -3.82
C GLU A 49 8.94 12.68 -2.86
N VAL A 50 7.85 11.92 -2.99
CA VAL A 50 7.54 10.73 -2.20
C VAL A 50 8.30 9.52 -2.75
N VAL A 51 8.36 9.38 -4.08
CA VAL A 51 9.21 8.37 -4.75
C VAL A 51 10.67 8.53 -4.31
N ASN A 52 11.19 9.76 -4.36
CA ASN A 52 12.56 10.06 -3.97
C ASN A 52 12.80 9.79 -2.49
N LEU A 53 11.80 9.99 -1.63
CA LEU A 53 11.90 9.67 -0.21
C LEU A 53 12.15 8.17 0.02
N PHE A 54 11.40 7.29 -0.65
CA PHE A 54 11.62 5.84 -0.54
C PHE A 54 12.96 5.42 -1.14
N ARG A 55 13.34 6.00 -2.29
CA ARG A 55 14.66 5.78 -2.88
C ARG A 55 15.79 6.15 -1.92
N ASP A 56 15.68 7.30 -1.24
CA ASP A 56 16.76 7.80 -0.38
C ASP A 56 16.95 6.98 0.90
N LEU A 57 15.95 6.17 1.31
CA LEU A 57 16.12 5.22 2.43
C LEU A 57 17.16 4.15 2.13
N ASP A 58 17.09 3.56 0.92
CA ASP A 58 18.07 2.61 0.41
C ASP A 58 18.03 2.57 -1.14
N PRO A 59 18.90 3.33 -1.84
CA PRO A 59 18.88 3.41 -3.30
C PRO A 59 19.22 2.10 -4.01
N ILE A 60 19.92 1.18 -3.32
CA ILE A 60 20.31 -0.11 -3.89
C ILE A 60 19.13 -1.06 -3.81
N ARG A 61 18.56 -1.25 -2.60
CA ARG A 61 17.39 -2.10 -2.41
C ARG A 61 16.18 -1.59 -3.18
N TRP A 62 15.98 -0.27 -3.26
CA TRP A 62 14.92 0.33 -4.06
C TRP A 62 14.92 -0.14 -5.53
N ARG A 63 16.10 -0.20 -6.17
CA ARG A 63 16.24 -0.72 -7.54
C ARG A 63 16.06 -2.22 -7.61
N GLN A 64 16.57 -2.96 -6.62
CA GLN A 64 16.44 -4.43 -6.58
C GLN A 64 15.01 -4.91 -6.33
N LEU A 65 14.18 -4.08 -5.71
CA LEU A 65 12.79 -4.36 -5.37
C LEU A 65 11.81 -3.76 -6.39
N ASP A 66 12.26 -3.48 -7.62
CA ASP A 66 11.45 -2.87 -8.69
C ASP A 66 10.65 -1.64 -8.22
N HIS A 67 11.33 -0.77 -7.44
CA HIS A 67 10.77 0.49 -6.96
C HIS A 67 9.47 0.29 -6.14
N ASN A 68 9.39 -0.81 -5.39
CA ASN A 68 8.24 -1.15 -4.55
C ASN A 68 8.45 -0.69 -3.09
N PRO A 69 7.68 0.30 -2.59
CA PRO A 69 7.86 0.80 -1.23
C PRO A 69 7.31 -0.14 -0.15
N ILE A 70 6.33 -0.98 -0.45
CA ILE A 70 5.84 -1.98 0.50
C ILE A 70 6.93 -3.04 0.71
N ALA A 71 7.48 -3.58 -0.37
CA ALA A 71 8.59 -4.55 -0.29
C ALA A 71 9.79 -3.94 0.45
N LEU A 72 10.16 -2.71 0.13
CA LEU A 72 11.26 -2.01 0.80
C LEU A 72 11.01 -1.88 2.30
N LEU A 73 9.84 -1.38 2.72
CA LEU A 73 9.54 -1.16 4.13
C LEU A 73 9.52 -2.45 4.94
N ARG A 74 9.13 -3.58 4.34
CA ARG A 74 9.14 -4.90 5.00
C ARG A 74 10.53 -5.37 5.40
N GLU A 75 11.59 -4.84 4.79
CA GLU A 75 12.98 -5.12 5.16
C GLU A 75 13.47 -4.27 6.34
N PHE A 76 12.69 -3.27 6.75
CA PHE A 76 13.00 -2.41 7.87
C PHE A 76 12.20 -2.80 9.11
N THR A 77 12.90 -2.88 10.25
CA THR A 77 12.24 -2.64 11.54
C THR A 77 11.99 -1.14 11.71
N PRO A 78 11.03 -0.73 12.57
CA PRO A 78 10.81 0.68 12.88
C PRO A 78 12.10 1.42 13.31
N GLN A 79 12.92 0.78 14.15
CA GLN A 79 14.18 1.33 14.63
C GLN A 79 15.21 1.49 13.50
N ARG A 80 15.29 0.51 12.58
CA ARG A 80 16.19 0.60 11.43
C ARG A 80 15.76 1.71 10.48
N LEU A 81 14.45 1.87 10.24
CA LEU A 81 13.93 2.96 9.42
C LEU A 81 14.23 4.32 10.04
N GLU A 82 14.00 4.48 11.35
CA GLU A 82 14.29 5.74 12.06
C GLU A 82 15.77 6.11 12.00
N MET A 83 16.66 5.14 12.23
CA MET A 83 18.11 5.32 12.09
C MET A 83 18.48 5.83 10.68
N ARG A 84 17.99 5.16 9.63
CA ARG A 84 18.23 5.56 8.24
C ARG A 84 17.64 6.93 7.92
N ALA A 85 16.43 7.20 8.38
CA ALA A 85 15.79 8.50 8.21
C ALA A 85 16.54 9.63 8.93
N THR A 86 17.23 9.32 10.03
CA THR A 86 18.08 10.28 10.75
C THR A 86 19.39 10.54 10.01
N GLU A 87 20.11 9.48 9.61
CA GLU A 87 21.33 9.57 8.80
C GLU A 87 21.12 10.40 7.52
N MET A 88 19.97 10.20 6.88
CA MET A 88 19.62 10.84 5.60
C MET A 88 18.81 12.14 5.77
N VAL A 89 18.56 12.60 7.01
CA VAL A 89 17.81 13.82 7.34
C VAL A 89 16.40 13.85 6.69
N LEU A 90 15.70 12.72 6.70
CA LEU A 90 14.40 12.53 6.04
C LEU A 90 13.19 12.85 6.92
N PHE A 91 13.36 13.07 8.22
CA PHE A 91 12.25 13.25 9.17
C PHE A 91 11.23 14.31 8.72
N SER A 92 11.70 15.50 8.36
CA SER A 92 10.83 16.59 7.89
C SER A 92 10.14 16.25 6.56
N ARG A 93 10.83 15.53 5.66
CA ARG A 93 10.28 15.09 4.38
C ARG A 93 9.19 14.04 4.56
N ILE A 94 9.38 13.06 5.45
CA ILE A 94 8.36 12.04 5.80
C ILE A 94 7.11 12.72 6.37
N ASN A 95 7.27 13.62 7.33
CA ASN A 95 6.14 14.33 7.94
C ASN A 95 5.42 15.24 6.95
N HIS A 96 6.16 15.89 6.05
CA HIS A 96 5.58 16.73 5.01
C HIS A 96 4.80 15.89 4.00
N ALA A 97 5.40 14.84 3.43
CA ALA A 97 4.75 13.94 2.49
C ALA A 97 3.49 13.28 3.08
N TYR A 98 3.55 12.83 4.33
CA TYR A 98 2.39 12.26 5.01
C TYR A 98 1.27 13.30 5.19
N ARG A 99 1.60 14.55 5.55
CA ARG A 99 0.61 15.64 5.62
C ARG A 99 -0.01 15.92 4.26
N GLN A 100 0.79 15.99 3.19
CA GLN A 100 0.28 16.18 1.83
C GLN A 100 -0.73 15.09 1.45
N LEU A 101 -0.44 13.81 1.76
CA LEU A 101 -1.39 12.72 1.53
C LEU A 101 -2.69 12.94 2.34
N LYS A 102 -2.59 13.31 3.61
CA LYS A 102 -3.77 13.51 4.47
C LYS A 102 -4.62 14.69 4.00
N GLU A 103 -3.99 15.79 3.61
CA GLU A 103 -4.64 16.97 3.03
C GLU A 103 -5.30 16.61 1.70
N TYR A 104 -4.58 15.94 0.80
CA TYR A 104 -5.12 15.42 -0.46
C TYR A 104 -6.38 14.58 -0.21
N MET A 105 -6.32 13.61 0.70
CA MET A 105 -7.45 12.71 0.95
C MET A 105 -8.65 13.38 1.64
N SER A 106 -8.44 14.49 2.36
CA SER A 106 -9.50 15.20 3.11
C SER A 106 -10.04 16.46 2.42
N GLN A 107 -9.41 16.90 1.34
CA GLN A 107 -9.82 18.07 0.58
C GLN A 107 -11.26 17.92 0.06
N LYS A 108 -12.15 18.83 0.48
CA LYS A 108 -13.55 18.89 0.01
C LYS A 108 -13.73 19.80 -1.20
N ASN A 109 -12.89 20.83 -1.32
CA ASN A 109 -12.91 21.79 -2.42
C ASN A 109 -12.07 21.25 -3.59
N VAL A 110 -12.55 20.16 -4.20
CA VAL A 110 -11.97 19.56 -5.40
C VAL A 110 -12.72 20.04 -6.64
N TRP A 111 -12.10 19.95 -7.82
CA TRP A 111 -12.71 20.39 -9.08
C TRP A 111 -14.08 19.74 -9.32
N ALA A 112 -14.22 18.43 -9.05
CA ALA A 112 -15.48 17.72 -9.25
C ALA A 112 -16.62 18.21 -8.34
N ALA A 113 -16.30 18.82 -7.19
CA ALA A 113 -17.32 19.35 -6.28
C ALA A 113 -18.11 20.50 -6.92
N THR A 114 -17.50 21.25 -7.84
CA THR A 114 -18.15 22.35 -8.58
C THR A 114 -18.56 21.92 -9.99
N ALA A 115 -17.68 21.22 -10.71
CA ALA A 115 -17.88 20.91 -12.13
C ALA A 115 -18.65 19.61 -12.40
N ALA A 116 -18.72 18.70 -11.42
CA ALA A 116 -19.33 17.38 -11.57
C ALA A 116 -20.31 17.06 -10.44
N GLY A 117 -20.94 18.09 -9.85
CA GLY A 117 -21.89 17.92 -8.73
C GLY A 117 -23.03 16.94 -9.01
N VAL A 118 -23.42 16.77 -10.28
CA VAL A 118 -24.42 15.78 -10.73
C VAL A 118 -24.02 14.33 -10.42
N LEU A 119 -22.72 14.04 -10.37
CA LEU A 119 -22.20 12.71 -10.01
C LEU A 119 -22.25 12.46 -8.50
N GLY A 120 -22.44 13.51 -7.67
CA GLY A 120 -22.50 13.51 -6.20
C GLY A 120 -22.46 12.14 -5.52
N ALA A 121 -23.64 11.58 -5.24
CA ALA A 121 -23.80 10.26 -4.60
C ALA A 121 -23.88 9.08 -5.59
N LYS A 122 -23.73 9.32 -6.90
CA LYS A 122 -23.82 8.33 -7.97
C LYS A 122 -22.45 8.18 -8.65
N PRO A 123 -21.51 7.45 -8.02
CA PRO A 123 -20.18 7.29 -8.57
C PRO A 123 -20.21 6.58 -9.93
N VAL A 124 -19.24 6.91 -10.78
CA VAL A 124 -19.00 6.23 -12.06
C VAL A 124 -18.30 4.90 -11.76
N ALA A 125 -18.87 3.79 -12.23
CA ALA A 125 -18.19 2.51 -12.24
C ALA A 125 -17.36 2.39 -13.53
N TYR A 126 -16.04 2.33 -13.40
CA TYR A 126 -15.11 2.27 -14.52
C TYR A 126 -14.46 0.88 -14.61
N PHE A 127 -14.85 0.11 -15.61
CA PHE A 127 -14.35 -1.23 -15.85
C PHE A 127 -13.21 -1.19 -16.86
N SER A 128 -12.10 -1.82 -16.53
CA SER A 128 -10.98 -2.05 -17.45
C SER A 128 -10.36 -3.41 -17.13
N ALA A 129 -9.86 -4.10 -18.16
CA ALA A 129 -9.12 -5.34 -17.96
C ALA A 129 -7.78 -5.07 -17.23
N GLU A 130 -7.15 -3.93 -17.51
CA GLU A 130 -5.81 -3.59 -17.02
C GLU A 130 -5.76 -2.21 -16.39
N PHE A 131 -4.79 -1.98 -15.50
CA PHE A 131 -4.50 -0.67 -14.89
C PHE A 131 -2.99 -0.44 -14.69
N GLY A 132 -2.40 0.40 -15.52
CA GLY A 132 -0.98 0.79 -15.47
C GLY A 132 -0.75 1.97 -14.53
N ILE A 133 -0.59 1.67 -13.24
CA ILE A 133 -0.39 2.70 -12.21
C ILE A 133 1.09 2.96 -11.95
N HIS A 134 1.82 1.88 -11.66
CA HIS A 134 3.24 1.88 -11.36
C HIS A 134 3.78 0.46 -11.62
N GLU A 135 5.05 0.35 -12.00
CA GLU A 135 5.71 -0.95 -12.30
C GLU A 135 5.71 -1.94 -11.12
N SER A 136 5.67 -1.43 -9.89
CA SER A 136 5.54 -2.25 -8.67
C SER A 136 4.16 -2.93 -8.54
N VAL A 137 3.20 -2.63 -9.43
CA VAL A 137 1.87 -3.25 -9.48
C VAL A 137 1.65 -3.78 -10.91
N PRO A 138 2.08 -5.00 -11.20
CA PRO A 138 2.14 -5.52 -12.57
C PRO A 138 0.77 -6.03 -13.05
N ILE A 139 -0.26 -5.17 -13.09
CA ILE A 139 -1.62 -5.51 -13.54
C ILE A 139 -1.96 -4.89 -14.91
N TYR A 140 -0.94 -4.71 -15.75
CA TYR A 140 -1.09 -4.22 -17.13
C TYR A 140 0.01 -4.74 -18.06
N SER A 141 -0.27 -4.72 -19.36
CA SER A 141 0.64 -5.18 -20.41
C SER A 141 0.97 -4.11 -21.46
N GLY A 142 0.12 -3.09 -21.61
CA GLY A 142 0.32 -2.09 -22.67
C GLY A 142 -0.55 -0.83 -22.56
N GLY A 143 -0.83 -0.24 -23.72
CA GLY A 143 -1.46 1.09 -23.83
C GLY A 143 -2.85 1.19 -23.19
N LEU A 144 -3.62 0.10 -23.17
CA LEU A 144 -4.93 0.06 -22.49
C LEU A 144 -4.75 0.32 -21.00
N GLY A 145 -3.84 -0.40 -20.35
CA GLY A 145 -3.53 -0.22 -18.94
C GLY A 145 -2.98 1.17 -18.64
N VAL A 146 -2.08 1.69 -19.47
CA VAL A 146 -1.56 3.06 -19.29
C VAL A 146 -2.70 4.07 -19.31
N LEU A 147 -3.59 3.99 -20.30
CA LEU A 147 -4.74 4.88 -20.42
C LEU A 147 -5.67 4.78 -19.21
N SER A 148 -6.07 3.57 -18.83
CA SER A 148 -6.98 3.36 -17.69
C SER A 148 -6.34 3.82 -16.38
N GLY A 149 -5.04 3.61 -16.21
CA GLY A 149 -4.25 4.05 -15.06
C GLY A 149 -4.20 5.56 -14.94
N ASP A 150 -3.85 6.25 -16.02
CA ASP A 150 -3.82 7.72 -16.05
C ASP A 150 -5.21 8.33 -15.89
N HIS A 151 -6.24 7.65 -16.38
CA HIS A 151 -7.62 8.08 -16.21
C HIS A 151 -8.03 8.07 -14.73
N ILE A 152 -7.70 7.01 -13.98
CA ILE A 152 -8.04 6.94 -12.56
C ILE A 152 -7.13 7.82 -11.68
N LYS A 153 -5.87 8.06 -12.07
CA LYS A 153 -5.00 9.08 -11.44
C LYS A 153 -5.60 10.48 -11.61
N SER A 154 -6.07 10.80 -12.81
CA SER A 154 -6.72 12.08 -13.13
C SER A 154 -8.04 12.24 -12.37
N ALA A 155 -8.89 11.20 -12.38
CA ALA A 155 -10.13 11.18 -11.61
C ALA A 155 -9.87 11.40 -10.12
N SER A 156 -8.84 10.74 -9.58
CA SER A 156 -8.39 10.93 -8.21
C SER A 156 -7.98 12.38 -7.95
N GLY A 157 -7.13 12.97 -8.80
CA GLY A 157 -6.67 14.36 -8.68
C GLY A 157 -7.81 15.39 -8.69
N LEU A 158 -8.74 15.23 -9.63
CA LEU A 158 -9.92 16.09 -9.80
C LEU A 158 -11.02 15.84 -8.74
N GLY A 159 -10.92 14.73 -8.00
CA GLY A 159 -11.91 14.31 -7.01
C GLY A 159 -13.22 13.80 -7.63
N VAL A 160 -13.17 13.30 -8.87
CA VAL A 160 -14.32 12.69 -9.54
C VAL A 160 -14.74 11.44 -8.76
N PRO A 161 -16.03 11.27 -8.41
CA PRO A 161 -16.50 10.07 -7.71
C PRO A 161 -16.48 8.90 -8.70
N LEU A 162 -15.34 8.21 -8.78
CA LEU A 162 -15.10 7.09 -9.67
C LEU A 162 -14.64 5.89 -8.85
N VAL A 163 -15.23 4.73 -9.14
CA VAL A 163 -14.84 3.42 -8.60
C VAL A 163 -14.35 2.57 -9.77
N ALA A 164 -13.12 2.10 -9.70
CA ALA A 164 -12.51 1.30 -10.74
C ALA A 164 -12.67 -0.20 -10.44
N MET A 165 -12.90 -0.99 -11.47
CA MET A 165 -13.09 -2.45 -11.41
C MET A 165 -12.19 -3.11 -12.46
N GLY A 166 -11.41 -4.10 -12.05
CA GLY A 166 -10.54 -4.87 -12.95
C GLY A 166 -10.28 -6.28 -12.45
N LEU A 167 -9.25 -6.92 -13.02
CA LEU A 167 -8.81 -8.27 -12.69
C LEU A 167 -7.48 -8.22 -11.95
N TYR A 168 -7.32 -9.13 -10.99
CA TYR A 168 -6.02 -9.39 -10.35
C TYR A 168 -5.28 -10.43 -11.18
N TYR A 169 -4.07 -10.07 -11.65
CA TYR A 169 -3.22 -10.98 -12.41
C TYR A 169 -2.03 -11.41 -11.54
N THR A 170 -2.03 -12.65 -11.05
CA THR A 170 -0.99 -13.16 -10.14
C THR A 170 0.42 -13.11 -10.75
N GLN A 171 0.54 -13.29 -12.07
CA GLN A 171 1.82 -13.27 -12.79
C GLN A 171 2.07 -11.99 -13.59
N GLY A 172 1.11 -11.06 -13.57
CA GLY A 172 1.17 -9.83 -14.36
C GLY A 172 1.51 -10.05 -15.84
N TYR A 173 2.27 -9.11 -16.40
CA TYR A 173 2.93 -9.27 -17.70
C TYR A 173 4.38 -9.74 -17.50
N PHE A 174 4.89 -10.55 -18.42
CA PHE A 174 6.25 -11.09 -18.32
C PHE A 174 7.31 -9.99 -18.37
N LYS A 175 8.44 -10.21 -17.70
CA LYS A 175 9.66 -9.42 -17.91
C LYS A 175 10.36 -9.92 -19.17
N GLN A 176 10.65 -9.00 -20.08
CA GLN A 176 11.40 -9.30 -21.30
C GLN A 176 12.90 -9.31 -20.98
N ARG A 177 13.58 -10.41 -21.29
CA ARG A 177 15.05 -10.50 -21.26
C ARG A 177 15.55 -10.89 -22.65
N LEU A 178 16.71 -10.37 -23.04
CA LEU A 178 17.43 -10.87 -24.20
C LEU A 178 18.45 -11.92 -23.76
N ASP A 179 18.50 -13.05 -24.45
CA ASP A 179 19.55 -14.03 -24.26
C ASP A 179 20.87 -13.61 -24.94
N GLU A 180 21.90 -14.45 -24.81
CA GLU A 180 23.22 -14.21 -25.40
C GLU A 180 23.22 -14.17 -26.94
N HIS A 181 22.14 -14.60 -27.58
CA HIS A 181 21.92 -14.59 -29.02
C HIS A 181 21.00 -13.43 -29.47
N GLY A 182 20.52 -12.61 -28.53
CA GLY A 182 19.61 -11.51 -28.80
C GLY A 182 18.16 -11.93 -29.04
N TYR A 183 17.79 -13.19 -28.73
CA TYR A 183 16.39 -13.61 -28.75
C TYR A 183 15.70 -13.20 -27.46
N GLN A 184 14.42 -12.86 -27.60
CA GLN A 184 13.56 -12.60 -26.46
C GLN A 184 13.31 -13.91 -25.70
N VAL A 185 13.42 -13.81 -24.37
CA VAL A 185 13.01 -14.82 -23.41
C VAL A 185 12.08 -14.16 -22.40
N GLU A 186 10.93 -14.79 -22.16
CA GLU A 186 9.95 -14.35 -21.17
C GLU A 186 10.28 -14.88 -19.78
N GLU A 187 10.28 -14.00 -18.79
CA GLU A 187 10.38 -14.36 -17.37
C GLU A 187 9.07 -13.98 -16.66
N TYR A 188 8.37 -14.98 -16.13
CA TYR A 188 7.16 -14.78 -15.33
C TYR A 188 7.54 -14.81 -13.84
N ILE A 189 7.30 -13.71 -13.14
CA ILE A 189 7.57 -13.59 -11.72
C ILE A 189 6.22 -13.56 -11.00
N ASP A 190 5.99 -14.53 -10.12
CA ASP A 190 4.80 -14.53 -9.28
C ASP A 190 4.80 -13.29 -8.38
N THR A 191 3.73 -12.51 -8.49
CA THR A 191 3.55 -11.32 -7.67
C THR A 191 3.13 -11.74 -6.28
N GLN A 192 4.00 -11.48 -5.31
CA GLN A 192 3.71 -11.70 -3.90
C GLN A 192 2.67 -10.67 -3.42
N VAL A 193 1.47 -11.14 -3.10
CA VAL A 193 0.33 -10.33 -2.64
C VAL A 193 0.73 -9.46 -1.44
N GLU A 194 1.56 -9.99 -0.55
CA GLU A 194 2.09 -9.32 0.65
C GLU A 194 3.01 -8.13 0.37
N ASN A 195 3.49 -8.00 -0.87
CA ASN A 195 4.31 -6.89 -1.34
C ASN A 195 3.49 -5.86 -2.15
N LEU A 196 2.18 -6.07 -2.30
CA LEU A 196 1.29 -5.13 -2.99
C LEU A 196 0.52 -4.25 -1.98
N PRO A 197 0.12 -3.03 -2.36
CA PRO A 197 -0.76 -2.18 -1.55
C PRO A 197 -2.23 -2.64 -1.67
N VAL A 198 -2.47 -3.93 -1.49
CA VAL A 198 -3.79 -4.57 -1.54
C VAL A 198 -4.29 -4.94 -0.15
N GLN A 199 -5.60 -4.92 0.00
CA GLN A 199 -6.29 -5.51 1.14
C GLN A 199 -7.54 -6.24 0.65
N SER A 200 -8.04 -7.20 1.42
CA SER A 200 -9.32 -7.82 1.09
C SER A 200 -10.43 -6.77 1.15
N ALA A 201 -11.24 -6.68 0.09
CA ALA A 201 -12.42 -5.83 0.11
C ALA A 201 -13.45 -6.44 1.06
N THR A 202 -13.96 -5.64 1.99
CA THR A 202 -14.90 -6.11 3.02
C THR A 202 -16.26 -5.44 2.88
N GLY A 203 -17.31 -6.20 3.18
CA GLY A 203 -18.68 -5.70 3.28
C GLY A 203 -18.88 -4.84 4.53
N LYS A 204 -20.10 -4.32 4.69
CA LYS A 204 -20.47 -3.53 5.89
C LYS A 204 -20.40 -4.34 7.19
N ASP A 205 -20.43 -5.66 7.09
CA ASP A 205 -20.31 -6.62 8.19
C ASP A 205 -18.85 -6.98 8.51
N GLY A 206 -17.89 -6.40 7.80
CA GLY A 206 -16.45 -6.67 7.95
C GLY A 206 -15.99 -7.98 7.31
N LYS A 207 -16.87 -8.71 6.62
CA LYS A 207 -16.50 -9.98 5.96
C LYS A 207 -15.95 -9.73 4.55
N PRO A 208 -14.97 -10.53 4.08
CA PRO A 208 -14.49 -10.48 2.71
C PRO A 208 -15.63 -10.58 1.70
N ILE A 209 -15.57 -9.75 0.66
CA ILE A 209 -16.51 -9.79 -0.46
C ILE A 209 -16.06 -10.89 -1.42
N THR A 210 -17.03 -11.73 -1.80
CA THR A 210 -16.88 -12.73 -2.86
C THR A 210 -18.00 -12.52 -3.86
N VAL A 211 -17.65 -12.41 -5.14
CA VAL A 211 -18.60 -12.33 -6.26
C VAL A 211 -18.82 -13.74 -6.79
N THR A 212 -20.08 -14.11 -7.00
CA THR A 212 -20.42 -15.39 -7.63
C THR A 212 -20.87 -15.13 -9.07
N ILE A 213 -20.25 -15.83 -10.01
CA ILE A 213 -20.53 -15.76 -11.45
C ILE A 213 -21.07 -17.11 -11.87
N GLU A 214 -22.35 -17.18 -12.21
CA GLU A 214 -22.95 -18.42 -12.72
C GLU A 214 -22.39 -18.74 -14.10
N THR A 215 -21.84 -19.94 -14.26
CA THR A 215 -21.37 -20.44 -15.55
C THR A 215 -22.05 -21.76 -15.90
N ARG A 216 -21.88 -22.21 -17.15
CA ARG A 216 -22.43 -23.50 -17.59
C ARG A 216 -21.94 -24.69 -16.75
N ASN A 217 -20.73 -24.60 -16.19
CA ASN A 217 -20.11 -25.69 -15.45
C ASN A 217 -20.26 -25.54 -13.92
N GLY A 218 -21.07 -24.57 -13.47
CA GLY A 218 -21.27 -24.24 -12.06
C GLY A 218 -20.82 -22.81 -11.71
N PRO A 219 -21.02 -22.40 -10.45
CA PRO A 219 -20.64 -21.07 -9.99
C PRO A 219 -19.11 -20.94 -9.90
N LEU A 220 -18.60 -19.82 -10.42
CA LEU A 220 -17.26 -19.33 -10.12
C LEU A 220 -17.33 -18.32 -8.97
N HIS A 221 -16.42 -18.44 -8.01
CA HIS A 221 -16.33 -17.52 -6.88
C HIS A 221 -15.05 -16.71 -7.00
N ALA A 222 -15.18 -15.41 -7.21
CA ALA A 222 -14.06 -14.48 -7.27
C ALA A 222 -13.93 -13.72 -5.96
N ARG A 223 -12.74 -13.71 -5.37
CA ARG A 223 -12.40 -12.84 -4.24
C ARG A 223 -12.21 -11.42 -4.76
N VAL A 224 -12.57 -10.44 -3.94
CA VAL A 224 -12.37 -9.03 -4.29
C VAL A 224 -11.23 -8.44 -3.44
N TRP A 225 -10.21 -7.95 -4.13
CA TRP A 225 -9.11 -7.16 -3.56
C TRP A 225 -9.39 -5.66 -3.75
N LEU A 226 -8.85 -4.84 -2.86
CA LEU A 226 -8.98 -3.40 -2.87
C LEU A 226 -7.59 -2.74 -2.85
N MET A 227 -7.32 -1.90 -3.83
CA MET A 227 -6.20 -0.95 -3.85
C MET A 227 -6.71 0.49 -3.77
N ASN A 228 -5.94 1.35 -3.09
CA ASN A 228 -6.19 2.80 -3.09
C ASN A 228 -5.30 3.46 -4.14
N VAL A 229 -5.91 4.11 -5.13
CA VAL A 229 -5.23 4.94 -6.13
C VAL A 229 -5.61 6.39 -5.87
N GLY A 230 -4.91 7.01 -4.91
CA GLY A 230 -5.32 8.28 -4.34
C GLY A 230 -6.71 8.17 -3.71
N ARG A 231 -7.66 8.95 -4.23
CA ARG A 231 -9.07 8.99 -3.83
C ARG A 231 -9.90 7.90 -4.51
N VAL A 232 -9.43 7.34 -5.63
CA VAL A 232 -10.14 6.27 -6.36
C VAL A 232 -9.89 4.94 -5.66
N LYS A 233 -10.98 4.18 -5.47
CA LYS A 233 -10.93 2.78 -5.05
C LYS A 233 -10.88 1.89 -6.29
N LEU A 234 -9.83 1.08 -6.39
CA LEU A 234 -9.67 0.08 -7.44
C LEU A 234 -9.95 -1.31 -6.84
N TYR A 235 -11.01 -1.95 -7.30
CA TYR A 235 -11.34 -3.33 -6.94
C TYR A 235 -10.86 -4.29 -8.01
N LEU A 236 -10.19 -5.36 -7.59
CA LEU A 236 -9.62 -6.37 -8.47
C LEU A 236 -10.21 -7.74 -8.13
N LEU A 237 -10.71 -8.44 -9.15
CA LEU A 237 -11.28 -9.79 -9.02
C LEU A 237 -10.19 -10.84 -9.22
N ASP A 238 -10.13 -11.80 -8.29
CA ASP A 238 -9.20 -12.95 -8.25
C ASP A 238 -9.99 -14.26 -8.18
#